data_AF-A0A6B0ZFV0-F1
#
_entry.id   AF-A0A6B0ZFV0-F1
#
_cell.length_a   1.000
_cell.length_b   1.000
_cell.length_c   1.000
_cell.angle_alpha   90.00
_cell.angle_beta   90.00
_cell.angle_gamma   90.00
#
_symmetry.space_group_name_H-M   'P 1'
#
loop_
_entity.id
_entity.type
_entity.pdbx_description
1 polymer ?
#
loop_
_entity_poly.entity_id
_entity_poly.type
_entity_poly.pdbx_seq_one_letter_code
_entity_poly.pdbx_strand_id
1 'polypeptide(L)'
;MDYSGTNVQEAGVDEADIVKTDGRRIFAMSAGHLVVVDAARREVLGSVLLPVGESAELFLAEDGLLAIQQSSGGGGNPPQAVIHRIDVRDGVPKIAETLRVEGNYVSARSIGGVARVMVRSRPADDFPFVHPAGPDSETVAEEANRAAMLATTLEDWLPAYSHTSPGSATAEGLLPPCGQVHAPTVFSGFGVTTVLSVPVAGAIDPTAATSVLAPGETVYASTRSMYVSTATWIDPAADEAGDIDWDQFAAEFRTNLHRFDISDPAGAVYTASGSVPGEIHNQFALSEHAGHLRVVTTTGEWNASESWVRVLAESDGRLVEVGSVGDIGRGERVQSVRFAGDIGYVVTFRQIDPFYTIDLSNPAAPAVVGELKIPGFSSYLHALDEGLVLGVGFDADEDGFVTGAKVSLFDVSDLAEPQEVSVWTAPGGWNEIGWDHRAFLWWAPERVAVIPVTADREWSGAVVLQIADDALREAGRIVHLAVSAAQTSCRRLNETDVIGPVDMTEADLGARVVELIVQTPETAIIVACEPGEEPIAGFQCEVGEFSESEEESLRKRISYTTSEELWACLPPAVSEVPLRQIVRSIVVGDDLWTLSHPYERYRDGSTEGLLQVNGLKTLEFLDAVDI
;
A
#
# COMPACT_ATOMS: atom_id res chain seq x y z
N MET A 1 -21.11 5.80 -13.35
CA MET A 1 -20.93 4.51 -12.66
C MET A 1 -20.21 4.84 -11.38
N ASP A 2 -20.64 4.26 -10.27
CA ASP A 2 -19.90 4.41 -9.03
C ASP A 2 -18.60 3.62 -9.14
N TYR A 3 -17.54 4.08 -8.49
CA TYR A 3 -16.24 3.43 -8.53
C TYR A 3 -15.46 3.68 -7.24
N SER A 4 -14.49 2.81 -6.93
CA SER A 4 -13.63 2.98 -5.76
C SER A 4 -12.43 3.88 -6.07
N GLY A 5 -12.02 4.68 -5.09
CA GLY A 5 -10.71 5.32 -5.09
C GLY A 5 -9.64 4.42 -4.47
N THR A 6 -8.43 4.96 -4.33
CA THR A 6 -7.39 4.38 -3.47
C THR A 6 -7.88 4.35 -2.02
N ASN A 7 -7.51 3.32 -1.26
CA ASN A 7 -7.75 3.29 0.18
C ASN A 7 -6.82 4.31 0.86
N VAL A 8 -7.42 5.27 1.57
CA VAL A 8 -6.71 6.45 2.12
C VAL A 8 -6.63 6.42 3.63
N GLN A 9 -5.57 7.02 4.15
CA GLN A 9 -5.40 7.29 5.57
C GLN A 9 -6.46 8.28 6.10
N GLU A 10 -6.68 9.38 5.38
CA GLU A 10 -7.49 10.52 5.82
C GLU A 10 -8.57 10.86 4.78
N ALA A 11 -9.80 11.10 5.24
CA ALA A 11 -10.90 11.40 4.34
C ALA A 11 -10.67 12.73 3.60
N GLY A 12 -10.83 12.71 2.27
CA GLY A 12 -10.64 13.89 1.42
C GLY A 12 -9.18 14.19 1.05
N VAL A 13 -8.24 13.30 1.41
CA VAL A 13 -6.84 13.37 1.01
C VAL A 13 -6.53 12.16 0.14
N ASP A 14 -6.33 12.37 -1.16
CA ASP A 14 -5.96 11.29 -2.07
C ASP A 14 -4.48 10.91 -1.89
N GLU A 15 -4.17 9.64 -2.10
CA GLU A 15 -2.81 9.07 -1.98
C GLU A 15 -2.31 8.57 -3.32
N ALA A 16 -1.01 8.71 -3.58
CA ALA A 16 -0.44 8.23 -4.83
C ALA A 16 -0.48 6.69 -4.86
N ASP A 17 -0.81 6.11 -6.02
CA ASP A 17 -1.01 4.66 -6.14
C ASP A 17 -0.66 4.13 -7.52
N ILE A 18 -0.41 2.83 -7.65
CA ILE A 18 -0.02 2.20 -8.93
C ILE A 18 -1.22 1.97 -9.87
N VAL A 19 -2.45 2.07 -9.34
CA VAL A 19 -3.70 2.00 -10.11
C VAL A 19 -4.63 3.14 -9.72
N LYS A 20 -5.24 3.79 -10.72
CA LYS A 20 -6.30 4.81 -10.54
C LYS A 20 -7.44 4.56 -11.53
N THR A 21 -8.63 5.07 -11.23
CA THR A 21 -9.77 5.03 -12.16
C THR A 21 -10.63 6.29 -12.07
N ASP A 22 -11.25 6.67 -13.17
CA ASP A 22 -12.31 7.69 -13.26
C ASP A 22 -13.72 7.07 -13.40
N GLY A 23 -13.85 5.76 -13.19
CA GLY A 23 -15.07 4.99 -13.38
C GLY A 23 -15.42 4.66 -14.83
N ARG A 24 -14.60 5.07 -15.80
CA ARG A 24 -14.70 4.68 -17.22
C ARG A 24 -13.41 4.06 -17.74
N ARG A 25 -12.27 4.54 -17.24
CA ARG A 25 -10.93 4.13 -17.60
C ARG A 25 -10.18 3.69 -16.36
N ILE A 26 -9.31 2.71 -16.52
CA ILE A 26 -8.37 2.25 -15.50
C ILE A 26 -6.97 2.65 -15.97
N PHE A 27 -6.21 3.26 -15.08
CA PHE A 27 -4.85 3.73 -15.29
C PHE A 27 -3.95 2.87 -14.40
N ALA A 28 -3.12 2.03 -14.99
CA ALA A 28 -2.29 1.08 -14.24
C ALA A 28 -0.84 1.16 -14.67
N MET A 29 0.07 1.05 -13.70
CA MET A 29 1.49 0.87 -13.96
C MET A 29 1.81 -0.60 -14.24
N SER A 30 2.48 -0.86 -15.35
CA SER A 30 2.97 -2.18 -15.73
C SER A 30 4.26 -2.08 -16.55
N ALA A 31 5.30 -2.84 -16.15
CA ALA A 31 6.60 -2.88 -16.83
C ALA A 31 7.14 -1.48 -17.24
N GLY A 32 7.05 -0.50 -16.33
CA GLY A 32 7.49 0.88 -16.57
C GLY A 32 6.60 1.70 -17.53
N HIS A 33 5.47 1.15 -17.97
CA HIS A 33 4.47 1.84 -18.77
C HIS A 33 3.28 2.26 -17.90
N LEU A 34 2.75 3.44 -18.19
CA LEU A 34 1.37 3.76 -17.84
C LEU A 34 0.47 3.19 -18.93
N VAL A 35 -0.44 2.28 -18.55
CA VAL A 35 -1.42 1.67 -19.44
C VAL A 35 -2.81 2.19 -19.12
N VAL A 36 -3.56 2.56 -20.15
CA VAL A 36 -4.95 3.03 -20.03
C VAL A 36 -5.88 1.98 -20.61
N VAL A 37 -6.80 1.48 -19.80
CA VAL A 37 -7.79 0.44 -20.17
C VAL A 37 -9.19 1.04 -20.11
N ASP A 38 -10.01 0.78 -21.12
CA ASP A 38 -11.45 1.07 -21.08
C ASP A 38 -12.16 0.02 -20.24
N ALA A 39 -12.77 0.42 -19.12
CA ALA A 39 -13.37 -0.53 -18.18
C ALA A 39 -14.60 -1.25 -18.77
N ALA A 40 -15.36 -0.61 -19.67
CA ALA A 40 -16.56 -1.20 -20.23
C ALA A 40 -16.26 -2.15 -21.40
N ARG A 41 -15.27 -1.80 -22.24
CA ARG A 41 -14.83 -2.63 -23.36
C ARG A 41 -13.80 -3.67 -22.97
N ARG A 42 -13.13 -3.49 -21.83
CA ARG A 42 -12.04 -4.35 -21.34
C ARG A 42 -10.88 -4.41 -22.32
N GLU A 43 -10.59 -3.26 -22.92
CA GLU A 43 -9.59 -3.11 -23.98
C GLU A 43 -8.57 -2.03 -23.61
N VAL A 44 -7.30 -2.27 -23.94
CA VAL A 44 -6.25 -1.27 -23.84
C VAL A 44 -6.50 -0.15 -24.85
N LEU A 45 -6.66 1.08 -24.37
CA LEU A 45 -6.79 2.29 -25.19
C LEU A 45 -5.43 2.81 -25.67
N GLY A 46 -4.40 2.65 -24.84
CA GLY A 46 -3.04 3.03 -25.16
C GLY A 46 -2.11 2.93 -23.97
N SER A 47 -0.81 3.09 -24.23
CA SER A 47 0.21 3.10 -23.19
C SER A 47 1.31 4.12 -23.52
N VAL A 48 2.06 4.52 -22.49
CA VAL A 48 3.24 5.36 -22.63
C VAL A 48 4.35 4.86 -21.71
N LEU A 49 5.55 4.71 -22.25
CA LEU A 49 6.74 4.37 -21.48
C LEU A 49 7.15 5.56 -20.60
N LEU A 50 7.33 5.33 -19.31
CA LEU A 50 7.93 6.30 -18.41
C LEU A 50 9.44 6.02 -18.35
N PRO A 51 10.28 6.95 -18.84
CA PRO A 51 11.67 6.64 -19.19
C PRO A 51 12.61 6.44 -18.00
N VAL A 52 12.18 6.70 -16.75
CA VAL A 52 13.09 6.68 -15.60
C VAL A 52 12.48 6.02 -14.37
N GLY A 53 13.14 4.98 -13.88
CA GLY A 53 12.74 4.28 -12.66
C GLY A 53 11.93 3.03 -12.97
N GLU A 54 11.95 2.10 -12.03
CA GLU A 54 11.28 0.80 -12.17
C GLU A 54 9.80 0.90 -11.75
N SER A 55 9.43 1.84 -10.88
CA SER A 55 8.07 2.06 -10.40
C SER A 55 7.59 3.51 -10.47
N ALA A 56 6.27 3.67 -10.59
CA ALA A 56 5.62 4.98 -10.54
C ALA A 56 4.36 4.94 -9.68
N GLU A 57 4.10 6.01 -8.94
CA GLU A 57 2.82 6.25 -8.27
C GLU A 57 2.03 7.34 -9.00
N LEU A 58 0.72 7.19 -9.04
CA LEU A 58 -0.19 7.96 -9.88
C LEU A 58 -1.14 8.81 -9.03
N PHE A 59 -1.41 10.03 -9.50
CA PHE A 59 -2.61 10.80 -9.17
C PHE A 59 -3.44 11.04 -10.41
N LEU A 60 -4.75 11.03 -10.26
CA LEU A 60 -5.69 11.31 -11.34
C LEU A 60 -6.58 12.48 -10.93
N ALA A 61 -6.69 13.50 -11.79
CA ALA A 61 -7.63 14.59 -11.61
C ALA A 61 -8.12 15.08 -12.97
N GLU A 62 -9.45 15.13 -13.14
CA GLU A 62 -10.09 15.50 -14.41
C GLU A 62 -9.53 14.67 -15.57
N ASP A 63 -8.82 15.33 -16.48
CA ASP A 63 -8.24 14.79 -17.70
C ASP A 63 -6.69 14.72 -17.65
N GLY A 64 -6.11 15.01 -16.48
CA GLY A 64 -4.69 14.96 -16.23
C GLY A 64 -4.31 13.84 -15.28
N LEU A 65 -3.14 13.26 -15.53
CA LEU A 65 -2.52 12.28 -14.65
C LEU A 65 -1.12 12.77 -14.27
N LEU A 66 -0.77 12.62 -13.00
CA LEU A 66 0.58 12.84 -12.50
C LEU A 66 1.20 11.49 -12.18
N ALA A 67 2.36 11.17 -12.75
CA ALA A 67 3.14 9.97 -12.42
C ALA A 67 4.46 10.38 -11.75
N ILE A 68 4.77 9.79 -10.61
CA ILE A 68 5.93 10.12 -9.77
C ILE A 68 6.82 8.88 -9.69
N GLN A 69 8.09 8.99 -10.11
CA GLN A 69 9.07 7.91 -10.12
C GLN A 69 10.32 8.28 -9.32
N GLN A 70 11.04 7.26 -8.86
CA GLN A 70 12.37 7.42 -8.30
C GLN A 70 13.44 6.95 -9.29
N SER A 71 14.39 7.83 -9.59
CA SER A 71 15.67 7.45 -10.20
C SER A 71 16.66 7.07 -9.11
N SER A 72 17.26 5.89 -9.18
CA SER A 72 18.24 5.40 -8.21
C SER A 72 19.58 6.15 -8.23
N GLY A 73 19.79 7.05 -9.20
CA GLY A 73 21.10 7.67 -9.44
C GLY A 73 22.10 6.67 -10.05
N GLY A 74 23.25 7.16 -10.51
CA GLY A 74 24.26 6.31 -11.13
C GLY A 74 25.36 7.06 -11.87
N GLY A 75 26.58 6.48 -11.87
CA GLY A 75 27.73 7.07 -12.55
C GLY A 75 28.16 8.44 -11.99
N GLY A 76 27.90 8.70 -10.71
CA GLY A 76 28.15 9.98 -10.06
C GLY A 76 26.96 10.96 -10.08
N ASN A 77 25.82 10.59 -10.66
CA ASN A 77 24.60 11.41 -10.57
C ASN A 77 23.80 11.06 -9.31
N PRO A 78 23.28 12.06 -8.57
CA PRO A 78 22.43 11.83 -7.41
C PRO A 78 21.08 11.19 -7.81
N PRO A 79 20.38 10.53 -6.86
CA PRO A 79 19.01 10.09 -7.07
C PRO A 79 18.11 11.29 -7.41
N GLN A 80 17.03 11.03 -8.17
CA GLN A 80 16.08 12.08 -8.55
C GLN A 80 14.63 11.60 -8.40
N ALA A 81 13.78 12.44 -7.81
CA ALA A 81 12.34 12.33 -7.98
C ALA A 81 11.96 12.84 -9.38
N VAL A 82 11.25 12.03 -10.15
CA VAL A 82 10.85 12.34 -11.54
C VAL A 82 9.33 12.40 -11.61
N ILE A 83 8.81 13.57 -11.93
CA ILE A 83 7.38 13.87 -11.94
C ILE A 83 6.97 14.13 -13.39
N HIS A 84 6.14 13.25 -13.94
CA HIS A 84 5.56 13.36 -15.27
C HIS A 84 4.12 13.85 -15.18
N ARG A 85 3.79 14.95 -15.86
CA ARG A 85 2.40 15.27 -16.15
C ARG A 85 2.02 14.63 -17.48
N ILE A 86 0.93 13.89 -17.47
CA ILE A 86 0.48 13.06 -18.58
C ILE A 86 -0.93 13.49 -18.99
N ASP A 87 -1.11 13.78 -20.26
CA ASP A 87 -2.41 14.05 -20.88
C ASP A 87 -3.07 12.73 -21.26
N VAL A 88 -4.30 12.50 -20.79
CA VAL A 88 -5.04 11.25 -21.01
C VAL A 88 -6.40 11.45 -21.68
N ARG A 89 -6.70 12.66 -22.19
CA ARG A 89 -8.03 13.04 -22.76
C ARG A 89 -8.53 12.11 -23.85
N ASP A 90 -7.64 11.75 -24.78
CA ASP A 90 -8.00 10.98 -25.97
C ASP A 90 -7.82 9.45 -25.79
N GLY A 91 -7.61 8.98 -24.56
CA GLY A 91 -7.36 7.56 -24.24
C GLY A 91 -5.94 7.07 -24.57
N VAL A 92 -5.18 7.80 -25.39
CA VAL A 92 -3.76 7.55 -25.66
C VAL A 92 -2.92 8.46 -24.78
N PRO A 93 -2.26 7.95 -23.72
CA PRO A 93 -1.52 8.77 -22.77
C PRO A 93 -0.29 9.41 -23.42
N LYS A 94 -0.01 10.68 -23.11
CA LYS A 94 1.16 11.42 -23.62
C LYS A 94 1.81 12.24 -22.52
N ILE A 95 3.12 12.07 -22.34
CA ILE A 95 3.90 12.92 -21.42
C ILE A 95 3.89 14.35 -21.97
N ALA A 96 3.36 15.27 -21.17
CA ALA A 96 3.21 16.67 -21.53
C ALA A 96 4.29 17.56 -20.92
N GLU A 97 4.87 17.16 -19.79
CA GLU A 97 6.04 17.79 -19.16
C GLU A 97 6.67 16.85 -18.13
N THR A 98 7.92 17.11 -17.80
CA THR A 98 8.69 16.31 -16.84
C THR A 98 9.50 17.24 -15.95
N LEU A 99 9.28 17.16 -14.65
CA LEU A 99 10.11 17.79 -13.62
C LEU A 99 10.98 16.72 -12.96
N ARG A 100 12.29 16.94 -12.95
CA ARG A 100 13.25 16.14 -12.19
C ARG A 100 13.74 16.99 -11.05
N VAL A 101 13.71 16.45 -9.84
CA VAL A 101 14.22 17.10 -8.64
C VAL A 101 15.24 16.18 -7.99
N GLU A 102 16.40 16.72 -7.69
CA GLU A 102 17.45 16.00 -6.97
C GLU A 102 16.96 15.56 -5.58
N GLY A 103 17.22 14.29 -5.25
CA GLY A 103 16.85 13.67 -3.99
C GLY A 103 15.95 12.45 -4.17
N ASN A 104 15.49 11.96 -3.03
CA ASN A 104 14.62 10.78 -2.94
C ASN A 104 13.18 11.23 -2.74
N TYR A 105 12.28 10.80 -3.61
CA TYR A 105 10.85 10.81 -3.37
C TYR A 105 10.54 10.02 -2.09
N VAL A 106 9.77 10.63 -1.19
CA VAL A 106 9.38 10.01 0.09
C VAL A 106 7.92 9.57 0.06
N SER A 107 7.01 10.51 -0.21
CA SER A 107 5.58 10.25 -0.36
C SER A 107 4.87 11.46 -0.95
N ALA A 108 3.63 11.29 -1.41
CA ALA A 108 2.81 12.39 -1.88
C ALA A 108 1.34 12.26 -1.44
N ARG A 109 0.67 13.41 -1.32
CA ARG A 109 -0.76 13.53 -0.99
C ARG A 109 -1.42 14.54 -1.92
N SER A 110 -2.61 14.27 -2.42
CA SER A 110 -3.34 15.18 -3.30
C SER A 110 -4.63 15.67 -2.65
N ILE A 111 -4.81 17.00 -2.63
CA ILE A 111 -6.01 17.65 -2.11
C ILE A 111 -6.48 18.63 -3.18
N GLY A 112 -7.75 18.52 -3.59
CA GLY A 112 -8.34 19.45 -4.56
C GLY A 112 -7.63 19.49 -5.93
N GLY A 113 -7.02 18.38 -6.35
CA GLY A 113 -6.30 18.29 -7.63
C GLY A 113 -4.87 18.85 -7.60
N VAL A 114 -4.31 19.13 -6.42
CA VAL A 114 -2.91 19.52 -6.24
C VAL A 114 -2.19 18.49 -5.38
N ALA A 115 -1.16 17.86 -5.94
CA ALA A 115 -0.27 16.94 -5.25
C ALA A 115 0.81 17.70 -4.47
N ARG A 116 0.94 17.40 -3.18
CA ARG A 116 2.08 17.75 -2.33
C ARG A 116 3.08 16.61 -2.41
N VAL A 117 4.16 16.80 -3.17
CA VAL A 117 5.18 15.77 -3.39
C VAL A 117 6.38 16.06 -2.50
N MET A 118 6.72 15.13 -1.63
CA MET A 118 7.86 15.27 -0.73
C MET A 118 9.13 14.65 -1.33
N VAL A 119 10.18 15.46 -1.41
CA VAL A 119 11.52 15.05 -1.84
C VAL A 119 12.52 15.33 -0.73
N ARG A 120 13.36 14.35 -0.41
CA ARG A 120 14.44 14.45 0.57
C ARG A 120 15.80 14.39 -0.12
N SER A 121 16.58 15.46 -0.01
CA SER A 121 17.98 15.49 -0.44
C SER A 121 18.94 15.37 0.76
N ARG A 122 20.18 14.94 0.49
CA ARG A 122 21.26 14.74 1.46
C ARG A 122 22.54 15.48 1.04
N PRO A 123 22.55 16.82 1.10
CA PRO A 123 23.70 17.61 0.64
C PRO A 123 25.00 17.29 1.41
N ALA A 124 24.90 16.85 2.67
CA ALA A 124 26.07 16.51 3.47
C ALA A 124 26.92 15.36 2.94
N ASP A 125 26.37 14.51 2.07
CA ASP A 125 27.13 13.40 1.48
C ASP A 125 28.27 13.92 0.59
N ASP A 126 28.17 15.16 0.09
CA ASP A 126 29.17 15.82 -0.77
C ASP A 126 30.10 16.78 0.00
N PHE A 127 29.87 16.98 1.31
CA PHE A 127 30.72 17.87 2.09
C PHE A 127 32.10 17.23 2.33
N PRO A 128 33.20 18.00 2.19
CA PRO A 128 34.55 17.47 2.34
C PRO A 128 34.94 17.33 3.82
N PHE A 129 34.10 16.65 4.59
CA PHE A 129 34.38 16.39 5.99
C PHE A 129 35.57 15.46 6.15
N VAL A 130 36.45 15.82 7.08
CA VAL A 130 37.60 15.03 7.48
C VAL A 130 37.36 14.48 8.89
N HIS A 131 37.86 13.28 9.13
CA HIS A 131 37.84 12.64 10.44
C HIS A 131 39.22 12.77 11.12
N PRO A 132 39.28 12.78 12.45
CA PRO A 132 40.55 12.80 13.17
C PRO A 132 41.42 11.58 12.82
N ALA A 133 42.64 11.80 12.33
CA ALA A 133 43.57 10.73 11.94
C ALA A 133 44.50 10.28 13.09
N GLY A 134 44.27 10.76 14.32
CA GLY A 134 45.05 10.44 15.51
C GLY A 134 44.60 11.20 16.77
N PRO A 135 45.17 10.86 17.94
CA PRO A 135 44.66 11.30 19.26
C PRO A 135 44.60 12.82 19.47
N ASP A 136 45.43 13.59 18.76
CA ASP A 136 45.55 15.05 18.91
C ASP A 136 45.07 15.83 17.67
N SER A 137 44.31 15.16 16.78
CA SER A 137 43.85 15.75 15.50
C SER A 137 42.38 16.15 15.48
N GLU A 138 41.67 15.96 16.59
CA GLU A 138 40.26 16.32 16.71
C GLU A 138 40.02 17.81 16.43
N THR A 139 40.79 18.70 17.08
CA THR A 139 40.68 20.15 16.86
C THR A 139 40.98 20.54 15.41
N VAL A 140 41.93 19.87 14.76
CA VAL A 140 42.27 20.14 13.36
C VAL A 140 41.14 19.71 12.42
N ALA A 141 40.54 18.54 12.68
CA ALA A 141 39.39 18.06 11.92
C ALA A 141 38.16 18.96 12.15
N GLU A 142 37.89 19.38 13.39
CA GLU A 142 36.80 20.31 13.70
C GLU A 142 36.99 21.66 12.99
N GLU A 143 38.18 22.25 13.05
CA GLU A 143 38.49 23.52 12.38
C GLU A 143 38.33 23.40 10.85
N ALA A 144 38.79 22.30 10.26
CA ALA A 144 38.64 22.03 8.83
C ALA A 144 37.17 21.86 8.42
N ASN A 145 36.40 21.07 9.16
CA ASN A 145 34.97 20.82 8.89
C ASN A 145 34.15 22.11 9.07
N ARG A 146 34.45 22.91 10.09
CA ARG A 146 33.82 24.23 10.30
C ARG A 146 34.14 25.19 9.16
N ALA A 147 35.39 25.22 8.69
CA ALA A 147 35.78 26.04 7.56
C ALA A 147 35.10 25.59 6.25
N ALA A 148 35.00 24.28 6.02
CA ALA A 148 34.25 23.72 4.90
C ALA A 148 32.78 24.15 4.96
N MET A 149 32.16 24.11 6.15
CA MET A 149 30.76 24.51 6.30
C MET A 149 30.51 25.98 6.05
N LEU A 150 31.38 26.85 6.57
CA LEU A 150 31.28 28.30 6.35
C LEU A 150 31.54 28.72 4.89
N ALA A 151 32.15 27.83 4.10
CA ALA A 151 32.38 28.05 2.67
C ALA A 151 31.21 27.62 1.78
N THR A 152 30.21 26.92 2.32
CA THR A 152 29.05 26.47 1.53
C THR A 152 28.18 27.62 1.04
N THR A 153 27.52 27.36 -0.08
CA THR A 153 26.62 28.23 -0.84
C THR A 153 25.22 27.60 -0.90
N LEU A 154 24.22 28.30 -1.44
CA LEU A 154 22.87 27.72 -1.53
C LEU A 154 22.82 26.49 -2.44
N GLU A 155 23.64 26.50 -3.49
CA GLU A 155 23.85 25.41 -4.43
C GLU A 155 24.31 24.13 -3.74
N ASP A 156 25.05 24.24 -2.63
CA ASP A 156 25.55 23.10 -1.87
C ASP A 156 24.48 22.48 -0.95
N TRP A 157 23.36 23.16 -0.71
CA TRP A 157 22.31 22.72 0.22
C TRP A 157 20.98 22.41 -0.46
N LEU A 158 20.61 23.18 -1.47
CA LEU A 158 19.31 23.12 -2.09
C LEU A 158 19.30 22.15 -3.27
N PRO A 159 18.29 21.27 -3.39
CA PRO A 159 18.21 20.35 -4.52
C PRO A 159 18.10 21.09 -5.86
N ALA A 160 18.86 20.63 -6.84
CA ALA A 160 18.72 21.07 -8.22
C ALA A 160 17.45 20.49 -8.86
N TYR A 161 16.91 21.19 -9.85
CA TYR A 161 15.83 20.68 -10.70
C TYR A 161 16.13 20.88 -12.19
N SER A 162 15.51 20.02 -13.01
CA SER A 162 15.34 20.27 -14.45
C SER A 162 13.89 20.07 -14.85
N HIS A 163 13.34 21.00 -15.62
CA HIS A 163 11.96 20.98 -16.11
C HIS A 163 11.96 21.03 -17.64
N THR A 164 11.33 20.03 -18.26
CA THR A 164 11.29 19.87 -19.71
C THR A 164 9.84 19.72 -20.18
N SER A 165 9.45 20.52 -21.16
CA SER A 165 8.20 20.36 -21.92
C SER A 165 8.52 20.11 -23.40
N PRO A 166 7.75 19.28 -24.13
CA PRO A 166 7.98 19.01 -25.54
C PRO A 166 8.08 20.29 -26.37
N GLY A 167 9.17 20.42 -27.15
CA GLY A 167 9.42 21.58 -28.02
C GLY A 167 9.90 22.86 -27.32
N SER A 168 10.15 22.81 -26.01
CA SER A 168 10.71 23.93 -25.23
C SER A 168 12.15 23.63 -24.78
N ALA A 169 12.91 24.67 -24.44
CA ALA A 169 14.21 24.50 -23.81
C ALA A 169 14.04 23.98 -22.37
N THR A 170 14.96 23.13 -21.92
CA THR A 170 15.01 22.68 -20.53
C THR A 170 15.30 23.87 -19.61
N ALA A 171 14.46 24.07 -18.59
CA ALA A 171 14.72 25.01 -17.51
C ALA A 171 15.40 24.29 -16.36
N GLU A 172 16.44 24.89 -15.79
CA GLU A 172 17.21 24.33 -14.68
C GLU A 172 17.38 25.38 -13.58
N GLY A 173 17.53 24.93 -12.33
CA GLY A 173 17.72 25.82 -11.18
C GLY A 173 17.77 25.06 -9.86
N LEU A 174 17.63 25.78 -8.75
CA LEU A 174 17.55 25.24 -7.40
C LEU A 174 16.13 25.38 -6.85
N LEU A 175 15.72 24.43 -5.99
CA LEU A 175 14.47 24.50 -5.23
C LEU A 175 14.74 24.51 -3.73
N PRO A 176 13.96 25.27 -2.95
CA PRO A 176 12.91 26.21 -3.36
C PRO A 176 13.52 27.61 -3.59
N PRO A 177 12.74 28.63 -3.99
CA PRO A 177 13.20 30.02 -3.92
C PRO A 177 13.72 30.38 -2.53
N CYS A 178 14.77 31.20 -2.40
CA CYS A 178 15.46 31.45 -1.11
C CYS A 178 14.53 31.87 0.05
N GLY A 179 13.44 32.58 -0.24
CA GLY A 179 12.47 33.02 0.77
C GLY A 179 11.58 31.91 1.33
N GLN A 180 11.69 30.69 0.81
CA GLN A 180 10.90 29.51 1.15
C GLN A 180 11.75 28.40 1.80
N VAL A 181 12.94 28.77 2.31
CA VAL A 181 13.84 27.87 3.04
C VAL A 181 13.68 28.14 4.54
N HIS A 182 13.37 27.10 5.30
CA HIS A 182 13.12 27.17 6.73
C HIS A 182 14.13 26.32 7.49
N ALA A 183 14.46 26.76 8.71
CA ALA A 183 15.26 25.97 9.64
C ALA A 183 14.38 25.57 10.83
N PRO A 184 14.42 24.31 11.26
CA PRO A 184 13.74 23.89 12.48
C PRO A 184 14.38 24.53 13.72
N THR A 185 13.60 24.64 14.80
CA THR A 185 14.11 25.18 16.08
C THR A 185 15.10 24.24 16.76
N VAL A 186 15.06 22.95 16.41
CA VAL A 186 15.97 21.89 16.87
C VAL A 186 16.70 21.33 15.66
N PHE A 187 18.02 21.23 15.73
CA PHE A 187 18.82 20.62 14.67
C PHE A 187 18.38 19.16 14.46
N SER A 188 18.01 18.84 13.22
CA SER A 188 17.46 17.53 12.86
C SER A 188 18.37 16.76 11.90
N GLY A 189 19.62 17.21 11.71
CA GLY A 189 20.56 16.66 10.75
C GLY A 189 20.74 17.53 9.50
N PHE A 190 21.59 17.06 8.60
CA PHE A 190 22.01 17.80 7.40
C PHE A 190 21.16 17.55 6.16
N GLY A 191 20.07 16.78 6.26
CA GLY A 191 19.16 16.56 5.14
C GLY A 191 18.20 17.71 4.93
N VAL A 192 17.69 17.84 3.70
CA VAL A 192 16.70 18.86 3.34
C VAL A 192 15.44 18.17 2.85
N THR A 193 14.30 18.55 3.43
CA THR A 193 12.98 18.16 2.96
C THR A 193 12.39 19.27 2.12
N THR A 194 11.96 18.96 0.90
CA THR A 194 11.29 19.87 -0.02
C THR A 194 9.88 19.35 -0.29
N VAL A 195 8.87 20.20 -0.07
CA VAL A 195 7.47 19.94 -0.41
C VAL A 195 7.12 20.72 -1.67
N LEU A 196 6.94 20.00 -2.78
CA LEU A 196 6.51 20.53 -4.07
C LEU A 196 4.99 20.60 -4.14
N SER A 197 4.46 21.64 -4.77
CA SER A 197 3.03 21.83 -5.00
C SER A 197 2.71 21.70 -6.49
N VAL A 198 2.21 20.54 -6.88
CA VAL A 198 2.08 20.16 -8.29
C VAL A 198 0.63 19.95 -8.67
N PRO A 199 0.04 20.79 -9.55
CA PRO A 199 -1.28 20.53 -10.11
C PRO A 199 -1.29 19.20 -10.89
N VAL A 200 -2.29 18.35 -10.67
CA VAL A 200 -2.39 17.06 -11.36
C VAL A 200 -2.78 17.23 -12.83
N ALA A 201 -3.64 18.21 -13.16
CA ALA A 201 -4.07 18.50 -14.53
C ALA A 201 -3.52 19.83 -15.11
N GLY A 202 -2.84 20.64 -14.30
CA GLY A 202 -2.28 21.95 -14.68
C GLY A 202 -0.78 21.92 -14.94
N ALA A 203 -0.23 22.99 -15.49
CA ALA A 203 1.20 23.11 -15.74
C ALA A 203 2.00 23.08 -14.43
N ILE A 204 3.14 22.38 -14.44
CA ILE A 204 4.09 22.34 -13.34
C ILE A 204 4.81 23.69 -13.23
N ASP A 205 4.61 24.38 -12.11
CA ASP A 205 5.50 25.45 -11.66
C ASP A 205 6.55 24.85 -10.71
N PRO A 206 7.82 24.67 -11.15
CA PRO A 206 8.84 24.10 -10.29
C PRO A 206 9.11 24.96 -9.06
N THR A 207 8.83 26.27 -9.10
CA THR A 207 9.11 27.20 -8.00
C THR A 207 8.07 27.15 -6.88
N ALA A 208 6.96 26.46 -7.08
CA ALA A 208 5.92 26.23 -6.07
C ALA A 208 6.39 25.15 -5.07
N ALA A 209 7.44 25.48 -4.31
CA ALA A 209 8.12 24.59 -3.40
C ALA A 209 8.48 25.30 -2.10
N THR A 210 8.50 24.56 -0.99
CA THR A 210 8.98 25.04 0.32
C THR A 210 9.85 23.96 0.94
N SER A 211 10.92 24.36 1.63
CA SER A 211 11.87 23.41 2.21
C SER A 211 12.19 23.70 3.67
N VAL A 212 12.49 22.64 4.40
CA VAL A 212 13.01 22.69 5.77
C VAL A 212 14.31 21.91 5.85
N LEU A 213 15.30 22.46 6.57
CA LEU A 213 16.58 21.79 6.87
C LEU A 213 16.38 20.68 7.91
N ALA A 214 15.68 19.63 7.52
CA ALA A 214 15.43 18.43 8.30
C ALA A 214 15.22 17.22 7.35
N PRO A 215 15.78 16.03 7.63
CA PRO A 215 15.62 14.82 6.81
C PRO A 215 14.29 14.11 7.12
N GLY A 216 13.19 14.60 6.56
CA GLY A 216 11.84 14.06 6.74
C GLY A 216 11.70 12.59 6.34
N GLU A 217 10.94 11.81 7.11
CA GLU A 217 10.78 10.37 6.88
C GLU A 217 9.32 9.97 6.70
N THR A 218 8.45 10.30 7.65
CA THR A 218 7.03 9.97 7.59
C THR A 218 6.19 11.19 7.23
N VAL A 219 5.21 10.99 6.36
CA VAL A 219 4.29 12.01 5.89
C VAL A 219 2.88 11.67 6.33
N TYR A 220 2.22 12.64 6.95
CA TYR A 220 0.77 12.66 7.16
C TYR A 220 0.20 13.93 6.54
N ALA A 221 -1.01 13.89 5.99
CA ALA A 221 -1.73 15.09 5.61
C ALA A 221 -3.20 15.00 5.95
N SER A 222 -3.75 16.12 6.40
CA SER A 222 -5.17 16.44 6.40
C SER A 222 -5.54 17.23 5.15
N THR A 223 -6.81 17.63 5.04
CA THR A 223 -7.27 18.53 3.96
C THR A 223 -6.67 19.93 4.03
N ARG A 224 -6.01 20.30 5.14
CA ARG A 224 -5.48 21.66 5.38
C ARG A 224 -4.02 21.69 5.78
N SER A 225 -3.46 20.59 6.28
CA SER A 225 -2.12 20.57 6.85
C SER A 225 -1.37 19.31 6.44
N MET A 226 -0.08 19.46 6.17
CA MET A 226 0.85 18.35 5.97
C MET A 226 1.84 18.36 7.12
N TYR A 227 2.06 17.20 7.72
CA TYR A 227 3.00 16.99 8.81
C TYR A 227 4.10 16.03 8.34
N VAL A 228 5.35 16.43 8.60
CA VAL A 228 6.53 15.63 8.32
C VAL A 228 7.25 15.34 9.62
N SER A 229 7.52 14.07 9.91
CA SER A 229 8.32 13.68 11.06
C SER A 229 9.80 13.55 10.71
N THR A 230 10.67 13.84 11.69
CA THR A 230 12.10 13.51 11.66
C THR A 230 12.53 12.88 12.98
N ALA A 231 13.55 12.03 12.92
CA ALA A 231 14.19 11.50 14.12
C ALA A 231 15.15 12.52 14.74
N THR A 232 15.41 12.36 16.04
CA THR A 232 16.50 13.09 16.70
C THR A 232 17.84 12.72 16.06
N TRP A 233 18.66 13.72 15.78
CA TRP A 233 20.00 13.49 15.23
C TRP A 233 20.86 12.69 16.21
N ILE A 234 21.43 11.59 15.73
CA ILE A 234 22.43 10.79 16.46
C ILE A 234 23.80 11.24 15.96
N ASP A 235 24.71 11.58 16.89
CA ASP A 235 26.10 11.86 16.54
C ASP A 235 26.80 10.54 16.13
N PRO A 236 27.23 10.39 14.86
CA PRO A 236 27.88 9.16 14.40
C PRO A 236 29.17 8.86 15.16
N ALA A 237 29.87 9.87 15.68
CA ALA A 237 31.10 9.66 16.45
C ALA A 237 30.82 9.00 17.81
N ALA A 238 29.67 9.31 18.42
CA ALA A 238 29.24 8.67 19.66
C ALA A 238 28.89 7.19 19.43
N ASP A 239 28.26 6.87 18.29
CA ASP A 239 27.91 5.51 17.90
C ASP A 239 29.17 4.65 17.62
N GLU A 240 30.09 5.15 16.79
CA GLU A 240 31.34 4.46 16.44
C GLU A 240 32.27 4.23 17.64
N ALA A 241 32.28 5.13 18.61
CA ALA A 241 33.05 4.99 19.85
C ALA A 241 32.44 3.97 20.83
N GLY A 242 31.20 3.54 20.60
CA GLY A 242 30.42 2.72 21.55
C GLY A 242 30.05 3.48 22.82
N ASP A 243 30.06 4.82 22.77
CA ASP A 243 29.73 5.70 23.90
C ASP A 243 28.22 5.91 24.05
N ILE A 244 27.42 5.40 23.11
CA ILE A 244 25.95 5.39 23.21
C ILE A 244 25.51 4.33 24.22
N ASP A 245 25.01 4.80 25.35
CA ASP A 245 24.13 4.01 26.20
C ASP A 245 22.77 3.91 25.50
N TRP A 246 22.50 2.78 24.85
CA TRP A 246 21.26 2.55 24.08
C TRP A 246 20.00 2.60 24.95
N ASP A 247 20.09 2.21 26.23
CA ASP A 247 18.97 2.30 27.16
C ASP A 247 18.65 3.77 27.45
N GLN A 248 19.69 4.60 27.67
CA GLN A 248 19.52 6.04 27.83
C GLN A 248 19.03 6.70 26.53
N PHE A 249 19.59 6.30 25.39
CA PHE A 249 19.22 6.83 24.08
C PHE A 249 17.75 6.54 23.76
N ALA A 250 17.28 5.30 23.95
CA ALA A 250 15.89 4.93 23.73
C ALA A 250 14.92 5.69 24.64
N ALA A 251 15.35 6.05 25.85
CA ALA A 251 14.58 6.88 26.78
C ALA A 251 14.56 8.37 26.38
N GLU A 252 15.63 8.86 25.74
CA GLU A 252 15.79 10.25 25.31
C GLU A 252 15.37 10.49 23.85
N PHE A 253 15.11 9.42 23.08
CA PHE A 253 14.72 9.50 21.69
C PHE A 253 13.49 10.37 21.51
N ARG A 254 13.50 11.23 20.49
CA ARG A 254 12.37 12.11 20.17
C ARG A 254 12.06 12.09 18.69
N THR A 255 10.77 12.19 18.40
CA THR A 255 10.27 12.51 17.07
C THR A 255 10.03 14.02 16.98
N ASN A 256 10.70 14.68 16.03
CA ASN A 256 10.41 16.05 15.68
C ASN A 256 9.32 16.09 14.60
N LEU A 257 8.48 17.11 14.65
CA LEU A 257 7.30 17.26 13.81
C LEU A 257 7.32 18.64 13.14
N HIS A 258 7.07 18.66 11.85
CA HIS A 258 7.14 19.84 10.99
C HIS A 258 5.81 20.03 10.27
N ARG A 259 5.14 21.17 10.50
CA ARG A 259 3.82 21.45 9.93
C ARG A 259 3.94 22.41 8.74
N PHE A 260 3.27 22.03 7.66
CA PHE A 260 3.02 22.86 6.49
C PHE A 260 1.52 23.12 6.37
N ASP A 261 1.11 24.38 6.25
CA ASP A 261 -0.24 24.71 5.78
C ASP A 261 -0.29 24.46 4.27
N ILE A 262 -1.28 23.68 3.84
CA ILE A 262 -1.48 23.29 2.44
C ILE A 262 -2.86 23.69 1.92
N SER A 263 -3.58 24.55 2.65
CA SER A 263 -4.93 24.99 2.32
C SER A 263 -4.99 25.91 1.09
N ASP A 264 -3.89 26.56 0.73
CA ASP A 264 -3.74 27.28 -0.54
C ASP A 264 -3.22 26.32 -1.62
N PRO A 265 -3.95 26.07 -2.72
CA PRO A 265 -3.47 25.23 -3.81
C PRO A 265 -2.14 25.73 -4.42
N ALA A 266 -1.86 27.04 -4.37
CA ALA A 266 -0.67 27.63 -4.98
C ALA A 266 0.66 27.22 -4.32
N GLY A 267 0.66 26.80 -3.06
CA GLY A 267 1.90 26.44 -2.37
C GLY A 267 1.68 25.94 -0.94
N ALA A 268 2.66 25.19 -0.44
CA ALA A 268 2.74 24.84 0.98
C ALA A 268 3.50 25.93 1.75
N VAL A 269 3.08 26.23 2.98
CA VAL A 269 3.74 27.21 3.86
C VAL A 269 4.18 26.54 5.15
N TYR A 270 5.47 26.57 5.46
CA TYR A 270 5.96 26.05 6.74
C TYR A 270 5.52 26.95 7.90
N THR A 271 4.78 26.39 8.85
CA THR A 271 4.09 27.16 9.90
C THR A 271 4.62 26.87 11.29
N ALA A 272 4.91 25.61 11.62
CA ALA A 272 5.29 25.24 12.97
C ALA A 272 6.24 24.04 13.05
N SER A 273 6.98 23.95 14.16
CA SER A 273 7.70 22.74 14.56
C SER A 273 7.52 22.41 16.03
N GLY A 274 7.65 21.14 16.38
CA GLY A 274 7.72 20.68 17.77
C GLY A 274 8.40 19.33 17.88
N SER A 275 8.47 18.79 19.09
CA SER A 275 9.17 17.54 19.37
C SER A 275 8.48 16.79 20.48
N VAL A 276 8.25 15.49 20.30
CA VAL A 276 7.63 14.60 21.28
C VAL A 276 8.57 13.45 21.64
N PRO A 277 8.57 12.95 22.89
CA PRO A 277 9.33 11.76 23.25
C PRO A 277 8.85 10.52 22.48
N GLY A 278 9.79 9.64 22.13
CA GLY A 278 9.53 8.35 21.51
C GLY A 278 9.53 8.37 19.98
N GLU A 279 9.47 7.17 19.41
CA GLU A 279 9.40 6.91 17.98
C GLU A 279 7.95 6.75 17.51
N ILE A 280 7.66 7.21 16.29
CA ILE A 280 6.38 6.90 15.64
C ILE A 280 6.50 5.61 14.82
N HIS A 281 5.43 4.80 14.80
CA HIS A 281 5.45 3.53 14.08
C HIS A 281 5.40 3.72 12.56
N ASN A 282 4.42 4.48 12.07
CA ASN A 282 4.22 4.80 10.66
C ASN A 282 3.29 6.02 10.54
N GLN A 283 2.82 6.34 9.32
CA GLN A 283 1.94 7.48 9.06
C GLN A 283 0.65 7.43 9.87
N PHE A 284 0.08 6.25 10.13
CA PHE A 284 -1.19 6.10 10.86
C PHE A 284 -1.09 6.47 12.34
N ALA A 285 0.14 6.58 12.87
CA ALA A 285 0.39 7.14 14.19
C ALA A 285 0.13 8.66 14.24
N LEU A 286 -0.21 9.32 13.14
CA LEU A 286 -0.51 10.74 13.04
C LEU A 286 -1.95 10.98 12.59
N SER A 287 -2.64 11.95 13.20
CA SER A 287 -3.94 12.45 12.74
C SER A 287 -4.20 13.88 13.22
N GLU A 288 -4.78 14.73 12.38
CA GLU A 288 -5.27 16.05 12.75
C GLU A 288 -6.78 16.02 12.96
N HIS A 289 -7.24 16.49 14.12
CA HIS A 289 -8.67 16.58 14.43
C HIS A 289 -8.97 17.84 15.23
N ALA A 290 -10.01 18.57 14.81
CA ALA A 290 -10.43 19.82 15.45
C ALA A 290 -9.26 20.80 15.71
N GLY A 291 -8.30 20.90 14.79
CA GLY A 291 -7.13 21.78 14.89
C GLY A 291 -5.99 21.28 15.80
N HIS A 292 -6.07 20.04 16.29
CA HIS A 292 -5.04 19.41 17.11
C HIS A 292 -4.37 18.27 16.35
N LEU A 293 -3.05 18.19 16.42
CA LEU A 293 -2.30 17.03 15.94
C LEU A 293 -2.26 15.97 17.03
N ARG A 294 -2.62 14.74 16.69
CA ARG A 294 -2.58 13.57 17.57
C ARG A 294 -1.48 12.64 17.08
N VAL A 295 -0.65 12.17 17.99
CA VAL A 295 0.56 11.40 17.70
C VAL A 295 0.65 10.21 18.62
N VAL A 296 0.86 9.02 18.07
CA VAL A 296 1.20 7.82 18.86
C VAL A 296 2.70 7.59 18.80
N THR A 297 3.33 7.52 19.97
CA THR A 297 4.79 7.33 20.10
C THR A 297 5.11 6.19 21.05
N THR A 298 6.16 5.42 20.78
CA THR A 298 6.70 4.43 21.73
C THR A 298 8.02 4.93 22.31
N THR A 299 8.18 4.89 23.62
CA THR A 299 9.40 5.26 24.35
C THR A 299 10.05 4.04 24.96
N GLY A 300 11.37 4.05 25.13
CA GLY A 300 12.11 2.97 25.78
C GLY A 300 12.29 1.73 24.91
N GLU A 301 12.98 0.74 25.44
CA GLU A 301 13.39 -0.46 24.71
C GLU A 301 12.95 -1.76 25.41
N TRP A 302 12.68 -2.80 24.60
CA TRP A 302 12.36 -4.16 25.05
C TRP A 302 11.28 -4.21 26.14
N ASN A 303 11.63 -4.67 27.34
CA ASN A 303 10.70 -4.83 28.46
C ASN A 303 10.31 -3.50 29.13
N ALA A 304 11.03 -2.42 28.85
CA ALA A 304 10.79 -1.09 29.40
C ALA A 304 10.03 -0.19 28.41
N SER A 305 9.62 -0.71 27.24
CA SER A 305 8.87 0.09 26.27
C SER A 305 7.49 0.47 26.80
N GLU A 306 7.01 1.64 26.40
CA GLU A 306 5.66 2.12 26.70
C GLU A 306 5.20 3.03 25.57
N SER A 307 3.97 2.86 25.12
CA SER A 307 3.36 3.69 24.09
C SER A 307 2.47 4.77 24.68
N TRP A 308 2.37 5.87 23.95
CA TRP A 308 1.69 7.10 24.37
C TRP A 308 0.87 7.66 23.23
N VAL A 309 -0.32 8.17 23.53
CA VAL A 309 -1.01 9.12 22.66
C VAL A 309 -0.77 10.53 23.17
N ARG A 310 -0.34 11.41 22.28
CA ARG A 310 0.01 12.81 22.55
C ARG A 310 -0.84 13.71 21.67
N VAL A 311 -1.33 14.80 22.23
CA VAL A 311 -2.13 15.80 21.53
C VAL A 311 -1.38 17.12 21.55
N LEU A 312 -1.16 17.71 20.39
CA LEU A 312 -0.43 18.94 20.19
C LEU A 312 -1.32 20.02 19.57
N ALA A 313 -1.13 21.26 20.01
CA ALA A 313 -1.73 22.44 19.42
C ALA A 313 -0.65 23.37 18.87
N GLU A 314 -0.96 24.08 17.80
CA GLU A 314 -0.08 25.14 17.30
C GLU A 314 -0.19 26.41 18.16
N SER A 315 0.94 26.94 18.60
CA SER A 315 1.04 28.23 19.29
C SER A 315 2.36 28.91 18.96
N ASP A 316 2.29 30.12 18.41
CA ASP A 316 3.46 30.96 18.07
C ASP A 316 4.52 30.24 17.21
N GLY A 317 4.08 29.53 16.17
CA GLY A 317 4.96 28.77 15.27
C GLY A 317 5.57 27.52 15.91
N ARG A 318 5.00 27.03 17.03
CA ARG A 318 5.43 25.80 17.70
C ARG A 318 4.27 24.83 17.84
N LEU A 319 4.56 23.54 17.71
CA LEU A 319 3.64 22.47 18.13
C LEU A 319 3.91 22.17 19.61
N VAL A 320 2.91 22.44 20.46
CA VAL A 320 3.01 22.32 21.91
C VAL A 320 2.08 21.22 22.39
N GLU A 321 2.60 20.26 23.18
CA GLU A 321 1.77 19.22 23.80
C GLU A 321 0.76 19.86 24.77
N VAL A 322 -0.52 19.58 24.56
CA VAL A 322 -1.65 20.07 25.38
C VAL A 322 -2.31 18.96 26.20
N GLY A 323 -2.08 17.70 25.84
CA GLY A 323 -2.56 16.53 26.57
C GLY A 323 -1.82 15.27 26.13
N SER A 324 -1.75 14.28 27.01
CA SER A 324 -1.17 12.97 26.69
C SER A 324 -1.72 11.89 27.61
N VAL A 325 -1.69 10.65 27.13
CA VAL A 325 -2.03 9.44 27.88
C VAL A 325 -1.03 8.35 27.53
N GLY A 326 -0.48 7.70 28.56
CA GLY A 326 0.48 6.60 28.45
C GLY A 326 -0.15 5.27 28.87
N ASP A 327 0.67 4.39 29.44
CA ASP A 327 0.29 3.05 29.91
C ASP A 327 -0.23 2.10 28.81
N ILE A 328 0.09 2.37 27.54
CA ILE A 328 -0.32 1.53 26.40
C ILE A 328 0.80 0.55 26.09
N GLY A 329 0.51 -0.75 26.11
CA GLY A 329 1.42 -1.81 25.66
C GLY A 329 2.77 -1.83 26.37
N ARG A 330 2.78 -1.81 27.71
CA ARG A 330 4.04 -1.87 28.50
C ARG A 330 4.85 -3.12 28.16
N GLY A 331 6.06 -2.93 27.63
CA GLY A 331 6.96 -3.98 27.17
C GLY A 331 6.60 -4.56 25.79
N GLU A 332 5.76 -3.86 25.03
CA GLU A 332 5.28 -4.22 23.70
C GLU A 332 5.59 -3.09 22.70
N ARG A 333 5.35 -3.33 21.40
CA ARG A 333 5.48 -2.33 20.34
C ARG A 333 4.18 -2.16 19.58
N VAL A 334 3.89 -0.92 19.19
CA VAL A 334 2.76 -0.60 18.31
C VAL A 334 2.89 -1.36 16.98
N GLN A 335 1.81 -2.02 16.58
CA GLN A 335 1.64 -2.68 15.29
C GLN A 335 0.65 -1.94 14.38
N SER A 336 -0.33 -1.25 14.97
CA SER A 336 -1.30 -0.47 14.20
C SER A 336 -1.92 0.64 15.04
N VAL A 337 -2.34 1.69 14.34
CA VAL A 337 -3.05 2.83 14.91
C VAL A 337 -4.17 3.21 13.95
N ARG A 338 -5.34 3.58 14.47
CA ARG A 338 -6.38 4.23 13.68
C ARG A 338 -7.08 5.28 14.51
N PHE A 339 -7.21 6.47 13.97
CA PHE A 339 -8.05 7.51 14.54
C PHE A 339 -9.39 7.59 13.81
N ALA A 340 -10.48 7.73 14.55
CA ALA A 340 -11.84 7.87 14.02
C ALA A 340 -12.61 8.92 14.83
N GLY A 341 -12.70 10.14 14.32
CA GLY A 341 -13.30 11.26 15.05
C GLY A 341 -12.61 11.48 16.40
N ASP A 342 -13.38 11.44 17.48
CA ASP A 342 -12.91 11.60 18.87
C ASP A 342 -12.30 10.32 19.47
N ILE A 343 -12.09 9.27 18.68
CA ILE A 343 -11.62 7.95 19.17
C ILE A 343 -10.27 7.61 18.54
N GLY A 344 -9.39 7.02 19.33
CA GLY A 344 -8.15 6.37 18.88
C GLY A 344 -8.19 4.87 19.17
N TYR A 345 -7.70 4.08 18.22
CA TYR A 345 -7.46 2.65 18.37
C TYR A 345 -5.96 2.40 18.25
N VAL A 346 -5.39 1.68 19.20
CA VAL A 346 -3.96 1.33 19.20
C VAL A 346 -3.81 -0.16 19.44
N VAL A 347 -2.94 -0.77 18.67
CA VAL A 347 -2.69 -2.20 18.66
C VAL A 347 -1.22 -2.41 18.99
N THR A 348 -0.90 -3.22 19.99
CA THR A 348 0.49 -3.47 20.41
C THR A 348 0.76 -4.96 20.46
N PHE A 349 1.99 -5.40 20.23
CA PHE A 349 2.27 -6.83 20.22
C PHE A 349 3.60 -7.20 20.84
N ARG A 350 3.58 -8.34 21.52
CA ARG A 350 4.76 -9.10 21.95
C ARG A 350 4.50 -10.60 21.87
N GLN A 351 3.37 -11.06 22.37
CA GLN A 351 2.89 -12.46 22.31
C GLN A 351 1.38 -12.53 22.12
N ILE A 352 0.65 -11.69 22.85
CA ILE A 352 -0.79 -11.45 22.74
C ILE A 352 -0.96 -9.95 22.50
N ASP A 353 -1.88 -9.57 21.63
CA ASP A 353 -2.13 -8.19 21.26
C ASP A 353 -3.28 -7.60 22.09
N PRO A 354 -3.05 -6.54 22.88
CA PRO A 354 -4.11 -5.72 23.37
C PRO A 354 -4.53 -4.68 22.30
N PHE A 355 -5.78 -4.81 21.86
CA PHE A 355 -6.50 -3.75 21.15
C PHE A 355 -7.02 -2.72 22.17
N TYR A 356 -6.45 -1.52 22.17
CA TYR A 356 -6.82 -0.40 23.04
C TYR A 356 -7.80 0.54 22.36
N THR A 357 -8.80 1.00 23.11
CA THR A 357 -9.70 2.10 22.75
C THR A 357 -9.37 3.34 23.60
N ILE A 358 -9.30 4.49 22.95
CA ILE A 358 -8.81 5.73 23.56
C ILE A 358 -9.82 6.84 23.28
N ASP A 359 -10.33 7.47 24.34
CA ASP A 359 -11.15 8.68 24.27
C ASP A 359 -10.25 9.90 24.06
N LEU A 360 -10.48 10.60 22.96
CA LEU A 360 -9.77 11.79 22.53
C LEU A 360 -10.71 13.01 22.38
N SER A 361 -11.94 12.91 22.90
CA SER A 361 -12.95 13.98 22.84
C SER A 361 -12.50 15.26 23.57
N ASN A 362 -11.69 15.11 24.62
CA ASN A 362 -11.02 16.22 25.30
C ASN A 362 -9.51 16.21 24.98
N PRO A 363 -9.02 17.12 24.11
CA PRO A 363 -7.60 17.14 23.72
C PRO A 363 -6.64 17.39 24.88
N ALA A 364 -7.09 17.99 25.98
CA ALA A 364 -6.27 18.26 27.17
C ALA A 364 -6.26 17.10 28.19
N ALA A 365 -7.12 16.11 28.02
CA ALA A 365 -7.22 14.96 28.92
C ALA A 365 -7.65 13.69 28.15
N PRO A 366 -6.81 13.21 27.20
CA PRO A 366 -7.07 11.92 26.55
C PRO A 366 -7.01 10.78 27.58
N ALA A 367 -7.76 9.70 27.36
CA ALA A 367 -7.84 8.58 28.29
C ALA A 367 -7.95 7.23 27.56
N VAL A 368 -7.19 6.23 28.01
CA VAL A 368 -7.44 4.83 27.64
C VAL A 368 -8.71 4.40 28.36
N VAL A 369 -9.71 3.94 27.60
CA VAL A 369 -11.04 3.60 28.13
C VAL A 369 -11.34 2.11 28.11
N GLY A 370 -10.74 1.35 27.20
CA GLY A 370 -10.88 -0.11 27.11
C GLY A 370 -9.65 -0.79 26.53
N GLU A 371 -9.56 -2.10 26.78
CA GLU A 371 -8.46 -2.97 26.37
C GLU A 371 -9.05 -4.36 26.10
N LEU A 372 -8.78 -4.92 24.91
CA LEU A 372 -9.18 -6.27 24.53
C LEU A 372 -7.94 -7.08 24.12
N LYS A 373 -7.63 -8.14 24.87
CA LYS A 373 -6.51 -9.03 24.56
C LYS A 373 -6.94 -10.18 23.65
N ILE A 374 -6.27 -10.31 22.51
CA ILE A 374 -6.49 -11.38 21.53
C ILE A 374 -5.16 -12.00 21.07
N PRO A 375 -5.14 -13.30 20.73
CA PRO A 375 -4.03 -13.90 20.00
C PRO A 375 -3.88 -13.27 18.60
N GLY A 376 -2.63 -13.26 18.11
CA GLY A 376 -2.28 -12.57 16.87
C GLY A 376 -2.15 -11.06 17.06
N PHE A 377 -2.06 -10.32 15.97
CA PHE A 377 -2.14 -8.86 15.99
C PHE A 377 -2.70 -8.27 14.70
N SER A 378 -3.34 -7.11 14.80
CA SER A 378 -3.73 -6.32 13.62
C SER A 378 -2.58 -5.41 13.18
N SER A 379 -2.16 -5.48 11.92
CA SER A 379 -1.17 -4.57 11.34
C SER A 379 -1.82 -3.37 10.63
N TYR A 380 -3.10 -3.49 10.28
CA TYR A 380 -3.91 -2.42 9.72
C TYR A 380 -5.32 -2.41 10.33
N LEU A 381 -5.84 -1.22 10.61
CA LEU A 381 -7.17 -1.00 11.16
C LEU A 381 -7.99 -0.10 10.23
N HIS A 382 -9.21 -0.53 9.93
CA HIS A 382 -10.16 0.23 9.12
C HIS A 382 -11.45 0.45 9.92
N ALA A 383 -11.72 1.70 10.30
CA ALA A 383 -12.95 2.05 10.99
C ALA A 383 -14.14 2.01 10.02
N LEU A 384 -15.21 1.34 10.43
CA LEU A 384 -16.46 1.21 9.70
C LEU A 384 -17.53 2.11 10.33
N ASP A 385 -18.74 2.04 9.79
CA ASP A 385 -19.93 2.59 10.43
C ASP A 385 -20.38 1.74 11.64
N GLU A 386 -21.41 2.21 12.34
CA GLU A 386 -22.12 1.46 13.39
C GLU A 386 -21.26 1.03 14.59
N GLY A 387 -20.09 1.64 14.80
CA GLY A 387 -19.21 1.27 15.90
C GLY A 387 -18.42 -0.02 15.62
N LEU A 388 -18.19 -0.35 14.35
CA LEU A 388 -17.36 -1.50 13.97
C LEU A 388 -15.95 -1.06 13.51
N VAL A 389 -14.95 -1.89 13.76
CA VAL A 389 -13.59 -1.72 13.24
C VAL A 389 -13.10 -3.05 12.67
N LEU A 390 -12.60 -3.02 11.43
CA LEU A 390 -11.96 -4.17 10.81
C LEU A 390 -10.45 -4.12 11.08
N GLY A 391 -9.92 -5.17 11.70
CA GLY A 391 -8.48 -5.40 11.82
C GLY A 391 -8.00 -6.42 10.81
N VAL A 392 -6.94 -6.09 10.07
CA VAL A 392 -6.25 -7.01 9.15
C VAL A 392 -4.83 -7.19 9.65
N GLY A 393 -4.40 -8.44 9.78
CA GLY A 393 -3.07 -8.76 10.28
C GLY A 393 -2.82 -10.26 10.31
N PHE A 394 -2.36 -10.75 11.45
CA PHE A 394 -1.86 -12.11 11.61
C PHE A 394 -2.44 -12.78 12.85
N ASP A 395 -2.71 -14.07 12.75
CA ASP A 395 -3.01 -14.92 13.90
C ASP A 395 -1.69 -15.42 14.53
N ALA A 396 -1.71 -15.74 15.82
CA ALA A 396 -0.55 -16.27 16.52
C ALA A 396 -0.94 -17.26 17.63
N ASP A 397 -0.03 -18.17 17.97
CA ASP A 397 -0.19 -19.05 19.12
C ASP A 397 0.12 -18.35 20.46
N GLU A 398 -0.06 -19.06 21.58
CA GLU A 398 0.16 -18.53 22.94
C GLU A 398 1.61 -18.09 23.20
N ASP A 399 2.57 -18.61 22.43
CA ASP A 399 3.99 -18.25 22.53
C ASP A 399 4.34 -17.02 21.68
N GLY A 400 3.40 -16.57 20.82
CA GLY A 400 3.54 -15.43 19.92
C GLY A 400 4.02 -15.78 18.52
N PHE A 401 4.06 -17.07 18.15
CA PHE A 401 4.44 -17.48 16.79
C PHE A 401 3.29 -17.25 15.83
N VAL A 402 3.54 -16.50 14.75
CA VAL A 402 2.56 -16.24 13.70
C VAL A 402 2.16 -17.55 13.01
N THR A 403 0.86 -17.79 12.93
CA THR A 403 0.27 -19.04 12.39
C THR A 403 -0.45 -18.83 11.05
N GLY A 404 -0.77 -17.60 10.68
CA GLY A 404 -1.41 -17.28 9.40
C GLY A 404 -1.99 -15.87 9.33
N ALA A 405 -2.66 -15.55 8.23
CA ALA A 405 -3.34 -14.27 8.06
C ALA A 405 -4.67 -14.28 8.83
N LYS A 406 -5.02 -13.14 9.42
CA LYS A 406 -6.24 -12.97 10.22
C LYS A 406 -6.95 -11.67 9.85
N VAL A 407 -8.28 -11.74 9.84
CA VAL A 407 -9.16 -10.58 9.76
C VAL A 407 -10.13 -10.65 10.92
N SER A 408 -10.14 -9.61 11.75
CA SER A 408 -10.99 -9.50 12.93
C SER A 408 -12.00 -8.36 12.73
N LEU A 409 -13.23 -8.59 13.13
CA LEU A 409 -14.25 -7.54 13.25
C LEU A 409 -14.46 -7.24 14.73
N PHE A 410 -14.22 -5.99 15.11
CA PHE A 410 -14.39 -5.50 16.47
C PHE A 410 -15.66 -4.67 16.58
N ASP A 411 -16.48 -4.95 17.58
CA ASP A 411 -17.52 -4.05 18.06
C ASP A 411 -16.95 -3.14 19.16
N VAL A 412 -17.00 -1.84 18.89
CA VAL A 412 -16.52 -0.76 19.76
C VAL A 412 -17.64 0.23 20.08
N SER A 413 -18.90 -0.21 19.99
CA SER A 413 -20.08 0.57 20.40
C SER A 413 -20.03 0.96 21.88
N ASP A 414 -19.45 0.10 22.72
CA ASP A 414 -19.01 0.44 24.06
C ASP A 414 -17.47 0.44 24.10
N LEU A 415 -16.88 1.64 24.13
CA LEU A 415 -15.42 1.78 24.14
C LEU A 415 -14.79 1.19 25.40
N ALA A 416 -15.52 1.03 26.51
CA ALA A 416 -14.96 0.43 27.73
C ALA A 416 -14.88 -1.10 27.65
N GLU A 417 -15.70 -1.72 26.80
CA GLU A 417 -15.80 -3.16 26.63
C GLU A 417 -15.76 -3.56 25.14
N PRO A 418 -14.64 -3.28 24.42
CA PRO A 418 -14.50 -3.68 23.02
C PRO A 418 -14.52 -5.22 22.88
N GLN A 419 -15.17 -5.73 21.83
CA GLN A 419 -15.32 -7.18 21.60
C GLN A 419 -14.91 -7.59 20.18
N GLU A 420 -14.21 -8.71 20.04
CA GLU A 420 -13.99 -9.38 18.76
C GLU A 420 -15.24 -10.22 18.43
N VAL A 421 -16.09 -9.71 17.54
CA VAL A 421 -17.40 -10.32 17.25
C VAL A 421 -17.35 -11.33 16.11
N SER A 422 -16.35 -11.25 15.24
CA SER A 422 -16.15 -12.20 14.16
C SER A 422 -14.70 -12.26 13.71
N VAL A 423 -14.26 -13.45 13.27
CA VAL A 423 -12.89 -13.69 12.81
C VAL A 423 -12.91 -14.51 11.52
N TRP A 424 -12.02 -14.16 10.59
CA TRP A 424 -11.64 -14.97 9.45
C TRP A 424 -10.14 -15.25 9.50
N THR A 425 -9.71 -16.46 9.16
CA THR A 425 -8.31 -16.87 9.19
C THR A 425 -7.91 -17.65 7.94
N ALA A 426 -6.68 -17.44 7.48
CA ALA A 426 -6.00 -18.31 6.52
C ALA A 426 -4.70 -18.85 7.15
N PRO A 427 -4.71 -20.08 7.70
CA PRO A 427 -3.51 -20.72 8.25
C PRO A 427 -2.38 -20.79 7.22
N GLY A 428 -1.15 -20.49 7.63
CA GLY A 428 0.02 -20.38 6.74
C GLY A 428 -0.05 -19.21 5.74
N GLY A 429 -1.11 -18.40 5.81
CA GLY A 429 -1.34 -17.24 4.98
C GLY A 429 -0.56 -16.00 5.42
N TRP A 430 -0.25 -15.15 4.44
CA TRP A 430 0.34 -13.83 4.62
C TRP A 430 -0.43 -12.80 3.80
N ASN A 431 -0.43 -11.55 4.24
CA ASN A 431 -0.99 -10.41 3.50
C ASN A 431 -0.02 -9.22 3.55
N GLU A 432 -0.02 -8.38 2.52
CA GLU A 432 0.83 -7.19 2.46
C GLU A 432 0.21 -5.91 3.05
N ILE A 433 -1.04 -5.94 3.51
CA ILE A 433 -1.79 -4.72 3.87
C ILE A 433 -1.13 -3.92 5.00
N GLY A 434 -0.50 -4.60 5.96
CA GLY A 434 0.28 -3.94 7.02
C GLY A 434 1.50 -3.16 6.50
N TRP A 435 2.01 -3.53 5.32
CA TRP A 435 3.14 -2.87 4.65
C TRP A 435 2.66 -1.84 3.61
N ASP A 436 1.56 -2.13 2.94
CA ASP A 436 0.96 -1.29 1.91
C ASP A 436 -0.58 -1.31 2.03
N HIS A 437 -1.12 -0.38 2.81
CA HIS A 437 -2.55 -0.29 3.08
C HIS A 437 -3.40 -0.05 1.82
N ARG A 438 -2.80 0.42 0.73
CA ARG A 438 -3.49 0.66 -0.56
C ARG A 438 -3.91 -0.65 -1.23
N ALA A 439 -3.35 -1.79 -0.82
CA ALA A 439 -3.77 -3.11 -1.26
C ALA A 439 -5.15 -3.53 -0.71
N PHE A 440 -5.56 -2.96 0.43
CA PHE A 440 -6.88 -3.18 1.01
C PHE A 440 -7.94 -2.38 0.26
N LEU A 441 -9.04 -3.02 -0.13
CA LEU A 441 -10.22 -2.35 -0.67
C LEU A 441 -11.40 -2.52 0.30
N TRP A 442 -12.03 -1.40 0.66
CA TRP A 442 -13.36 -1.38 1.28
C TRP A 442 -14.37 -0.75 0.35
N TRP A 443 -15.38 -1.52 -0.05
CA TRP A 443 -16.50 -1.08 -0.86
C TRP A 443 -17.76 -0.94 0.00
N ALA A 444 -17.91 0.24 0.62
CA ALA A 444 -19.01 0.56 1.52
C ALA A 444 -20.43 0.27 0.95
N PRO A 445 -20.75 0.55 -0.33
CA PRO A 445 -22.10 0.32 -0.86
C PRO A 445 -22.61 -1.12 -0.75
N GLU A 446 -21.72 -2.12 -0.85
CA GLU A 446 -22.08 -3.54 -0.69
C GLU A 446 -21.49 -4.16 0.59
N ARG A 447 -20.84 -3.35 1.43
CA ARG A 447 -20.12 -3.76 2.66
C ARG A 447 -19.13 -4.90 2.41
N VAL A 448 -18.32 -4.76 1.37
CA VAL A 448 -17.35 -5.77 0.95
C VAL A 448 -15.92 -5.29 1.19
N ALA A 449 -15.11 -6.13 1.84
CA ALA A 449 -13.67 -5.97 1.93
C ALA A 449 -12.97 -6.96 0.97
N VAL A 450 -11.97 -6.49 0.22
CA VAL A 450 -11.11 -7.34 -0.61
C VAL A 450 -9.69 -7.28 -0.07
N ILE A 451 -9.15 -8.45 0.27
CA ILE A 451 -7.90 -8.60 1.01
C ILE A 451 -7.00 -9.56 0.25
N PRO A 452 -5.86 -9.11 -0.29
CA PRO A 452 -4.85 -10.00 -0.86
C PRO A 452 -4.29 -10.95 0.19
N VAL A 453 -4.21 -12.23 -0.16
CA VAL A 453 -3.69 -13.28 0.71
C VAL A 453 -2.83 -14.24 -0.11
N THR A 454 -1.66 -14.56 0.42
CA THR A 454 -0.78 -15.62 -0.10
C THR A 454 -0.59 -16.68 0.98
N ALA A 455 -1.02 -17.90 0.73
CA ALA A 455 -0.77 -19.06 1.58
C ALA A 455 0.29 -19.96 0.93
N ASP A 456 1.37 -20.22 1.65
CA ASP A 456 2.60 -20.86 1.17
C ASP A 456 2.37 -22.10 0.28
N ARG A 457 2.42 -21.90 -1.04
CA ARG A 457 2.23 -22.91 -2.11
C ARG A 457 0.84 -23.52 -2.25
N GLU A 458 -0.11 -23.17 -1.39
CA GLU A 458 -1.50 -23.63 -1.50
C GLU A 458 -2.31 -22.71 -2.41
N TRP A 459 -2.18 -21.38 -2.25
CA TRP A 459 -2.97 -20.40 -3.00
C TRP A 459 -2.40 -18.99 -2.87
N SER A 460 -2.48 -18.21 -3.96
CA SER A 460 -2.22 -16.76 -3.99
C SER A 460 -3.37 -16.06 -4.68
N GLY A 461 -3.95 -15.05 -4.05
CA GLY A 461 -5.10 -14.35 -4.59
C GLY A 461 -5.63 -13.28 -3.64
N ALA A 462 -6.94 -13.05 -3.67
CA ALA A 462 -7.62 -12.16 -2.74
C ALA A 462 -8.88 -12.84 -2.19
N VAL A 463 -9.12 -12.70 -0.89
CA VAL A 463 -10.38 -13.08 -0.28
C VAL A 463 -11.35 -11.91 -0.34
N VAL A 464 -12.62 -12.20 -0.64
CA VAL A 464 -13.71 -11.24 -0.64
C VAL A 464 -14.57 -11.53 0.59
N LEU A 465 -14.57 -10.60 1.56
CA LEU A 465 -15.32 -10.72 2.80
C LEU A 465 -16.50 -9.75 2.77
N GLN A 466 -17.71 -10.26 2.96
CA GLN A 466 -18.91 -9.47 3.17
C GLN A 466 -19.17 -9.30 4.66
N ILE A 467 -19.50 -8.07 5.06
CA ILE A 467 -19.84 -7.74 6.45
C ILE A 467 -21.35 -7.57 6.57
N ALA A 468 -22.00 -8.51 7.24
CA ALA A 468 -23.45 -8.49 7.47
C ALA A 468 -23.79 -9.12 8.83
N ASP A 469 -24.71 -8.49 9.56
CA ASP A 469 -25.16 -8.95 10.89
C ASP A 469 -23.98 -9.10 11.89
N ASP A 470 -23.09 -8.10 11.93
CA ASP A 470 -21.86 -8.09 12.76
C ASP A 470 -20.94 -9.32 12.56
N ALA A 471 -21.03 -9.94 11.38
CA ALA A 471 -20.24 -11.12 11.03
C ALA A 471 -19.48 -10.94 9.72
N LEU A 472 -18.27 -11.53 9.69
CA LEU A 472 -17.47 -11.71 8.48
C LEU A 472 -17.95 -12.97 7.76
N ARG A 473 -18.38 -12.83 6.51
CA ARG A 473 -18.74 -13.96 5.63
C ARG A 473 -17.83 -13.94 4.42
N GLU A 474 -17.11 -15.03 4.19
CA GLU A 474 -16.35 -15.20 2.95
C GLU A 474 -17.34 -15.36 1.79
N ALA A 475 -17.41 -14.36 0.92
CA ALA A 475 -18.23 -14.41 -0.29
C ALA A 475 -17.56 -15.25 -1.38
N GLY A 476 -16.22 -15.29 -1.37
CA GLY A 476 -15.41 -16.14 -2.24
C GLY A 476 -13.99 -15.61 -2.36
N ARG A 477 -13.25 -16.15 -3.34
CA ARG A 477 -11.84 -15.83 -3.58
C ARG A 477 -11.62 -15.49 -5.05
N ILE A 478 -10.72 -14.53 -5.29
CA ILE A 478 -10.21 -14.19 -6.61
C ILE A 478 -8.82 -14.77 -6.75
N VAL A 479 -8.58 -15.48 -7.85
CA VAL A 479 -7.26 -16.01 -8.23
C VAL A 479 -6.91 -15.54 -9.62
N HIS A 480 -5.63 -15.20 -9.82
CA HIS A 480 -5.07 -14.94 -11.12
C HIS A 480 -4.26 -16.17 -11.53
N LEU A 481 -4.87 -17.04 -12.31
CA LEU A 481 -4.13 -18.10 -12.99
C LEU A 481 -3.36 -17.40 -14.12
N ALA A 482 -2.07 -17.66 -14.30
CA ALA A 482 -1.30 -17.08 -15.41
C ALA A 482 -1.68 -17.65 -16.79
N VAL A 483 -2.89 -18.21 -16.88
CA VAL A 483 -3.53 -18.63 -18.11
C VAL A 483 -4.53 -17.52 -18.42
N SER A 484 -4.17 -16.63 -19.33
CA SER A 484 -5.08 -15.66 -19.94
C SER A 484 -6.29 -16.41 -20.52
N ALA A 485 -7.32 -16.56 -19.69
CA ALA A 485 -8.50 -17.38 -19.93
C ALA A 485 -8.22 -18.84 -20.31
N ALA A 486 -8.88 -19.75 -19.60
CA ALA A 486 -9.23 -21.04 -20.15
C ALA A 486 -10.15 -20.86 -21.38
N GLN A 487 -9.64 -20.31 -22.48
CA GLN A 487 -10.38 -20.24 -23.73
C GLN A 487 -10.46 -21.66 -24.27
N THR A 488 -11.68 -22.15 -24.40
CA THR A 488 -11.98 -23.39 -25.10
C THR A 488 -13.25 -23.17 -25.90
N SER A 489 -13.29 -23.71 -27.11
CA SER A 489 -14.54 -23.83 -27.86
C SER A 489 -15.41 -24.97 -27.32
N CYS A 490 -14.87 -25.82 -26.45
CA CYS A 490 -15.55 -26.98 -25.92
C CYS A 490 -16.56 -26.64 -24.82
N ARG A 491 -17.55 -27.51 -24.64
CA ARG A 491 -18.54 -27.41 -23.58
C ARG A 491 -17.94 -27.87 -22.25
N ARG A 492 -17.86 -26.96 -21.26
CA ARG A 492 -17.43 -27.30 -19.90
C ARG A 492 -18.49 -28.11 -19.16
N LEU A 493 -18.11 -29.26 -18.61
CA LEU A 493 -18.99 -30.09 -17.80
C LEU A 493 -19.05 -29.59 -16.35
N ASN A 494 -20.24 -29.62 -15.75
CA ASN A 494 -20.50 -29.19 -14.38
C ASN A 494 -21.51 -30.13 -13.69
N GLU A 495 -21.90 -29.85 -12.45
CA GLU A 495 -22.81 -30.71 -11.66
C GLU A 495 -24.14 -31.00 -12.37
N THR A 496 -24.64 -30.09 -13.22
CA THR A 496 -25.89 -30.29 -13.96
C THR A 496 -25.78 -31.31 -15.09
N ASP A 497 -24.55 -31.64 -15.51
CA ASP A 497 -24.28 -32.70 -16.49
C ASP A 497 -24.24 -34.09 -15.84
N VAL A 498 -24.30 -34.18 -14.51
CA VAL A 498 -24.26 -35.46 -13.77
C VAL A 498 -25.64 -36.13 -13.80
N ILE A 499 -25.68 -37.39 -14.22
CA ILE A 499 -26.90 -38.20 -14.37
C ILE A 499 -27.11 -39.07 -13.12
N GLY A 500 -28.13 -38.74 -12.33
CA GLY A 500 -28.56 -39.53 -11.18
C GLY A 500 -27.66 -39.41 -9.94
N PRO A 501 -28.07 -40.00 -8.80
CA PRO A 501 -27.27 -39.99 -7.58
C PRO A 501 -26.02 -40.86 -7.74
N VAL A 502 -24.87 -40.33 -7.37
CA VAL A 502 -23.56 -41.00 -7.48
C VAL A 502 -23.07 -41.36 -6.08
N ASP A 503 -22.90 -42.66 -5.81
CA ASP A 503 -22.20 -43.13 -4.62
C ASP A 503 -20.69 -43.02 -4.85
N MET A 504 -20.08 -42.04 -4.21
CA MET A 504 -18.65 -41.71 -4.33
C MET A 504 -17.72 -42.78 -3.73
N THR A 505 -18.28 -43.81 -3.10
CA THR A 505 -17.51 -44.96 -2.61
C THR A 505 -17.32 -46.05 -3.68
N GLU A 506 -18.00 -45.94 -4.83
CA GLU A 506 -17.82 -46.84 -5.95
C GLU A 506 -16.53 -46.54 -6.71
N ALA A 507 -15.68 -47.55 -6.84
CA ALA A 507 -14.42 -47.46 -7.59
C ALA A 507 -14.63 -47.70 -9.09
N ASP A 508 -15.49 -46.90 -9.74
CA ASP A 508 -15.66 -46.89 -11.19
C ASP A 508 -15.22 -45.56 -11.83
N LEU A 509 -14.88 -45.61 -13.11
CA LEU A 509 -14.36 -44.44 -13.84
C LEU A 509 -15.36 -43.27 -13.88
N GLY A 510 -16.66 -43.57 -13.98
CA GLY A 510 -17.69 -42.55 -14.02
C GLY A 510 -17.82 -41.80 -12.69
N ALA A 511 -17.74 -42.52 -11.57
CA ALA A 511 -17.69 -41.93 -10.23
C ALA A 511 -16.46 -41.01 -10.06
N ARG A 512 -15.28 -41.42 -10.56
CA ARG A 512 -14.05 -40.60 -10.52
C ARG A 512 -14.15 -39.32 -11.35
N VAL A 513 -14.77 -39.37 -12.52
CA VAL A 513 -14.97 -38.15 -13.35
C VAL A 513 -16.03 -37.24 -12.74
N VAL A 514 -17.09 -37.80 -12.15
CA VAL A 514 -18.06 -37.01 -11.38
C VAL A 514 -17.40 -36.34 -10.17
N GLU A 515 -16.48 -37.01 -9.48
CA GLU A 515 -15.66 -36.41 -8.41
C GLU A 515 -14.86 -35.21 -8.90
N LEU A 516 -14.26 -35.32 -10.08
CA LEU A 516 -13.53 -34.20 -10.72
C LEU A 516 -14.45 -33.03 -11.06
N ILE A 517 -15.66 -33.30 -11.54
CA ILE A 517 -16.65 -32.27 -11.90
C ILE A 517 -17.23 -31.57 -10.66
N VAL A 518 -17.53 -32.32 -9.60
CA VAL A 518 -18.31 -31.85 -8.44
C VAL A 518 -17.41 -31.37 -7.30
N GLN A 519 -16.32 -32.07 -7.00
CA GLN A 519 -15.54 -31.87 -5.77
C GLN A 519 -14.19 -31.19 -5.98
N THR A 520 -13.65 -31.21 -7.20
CA THR A 520 -12.30 -30.70 -7.47
C THR A 520 -12.17 -29.82 -8.72
N PRO A 521 -13.14 -28.92 -9.03
CA PRO A 521 -13.11 -28.07 -10.22
C PRO A 521 -11.94 -27.08 -10.27
N GLU A 522 -11.23 -26.91 -9.15
CA GLU A 522 -10.03 -26.08 -9.01
C GLU A 522 -8.74 -26.81 -9.45
N THR A 523 -8.76 -28.15 -9.50
CA THR A 523 -7.56 -28.97 -9.82
C THR A 523 -7.62 -29.63 -11.18
N ALA A 524 -8.81 -29.78 -11.77
CA ALA A 524 -9.02 -30.29 -13.11
C ALA A 524 -10.33 -29.77 -13.69
N ILE A 525 -10.32 -29.41 -14.97
CA ILE A 525 -11.54 -29.02 -15.69
C ILE A 525 -11.85 -30.10 -16.73
N ILE A 526 -13.07 -30.63 -16.68
CA ILE A 526 -13.55 -31.59 -17.68
C ILE A 526 -14.34 -30.83 -18.76
N VAL A 527 -13.95 -31.01 -20.02
CA VAL A 527 -14.65 -30.43 -21.17
C VAL A 527 -15.04 -31.53 -22.16
N ALA A 528 -16.15 -31.31 -22.85
CA ALA A 528 -16.64 -32.13 -23.96
C ALA A 528 -16.49 -31.32 -25.26
N CYS A 529 -15.65 -31.81 -26.17
CA CYS A 529 -15.25 -31.12 -27.39
C CYS A 529 -15.83 -31.81 -28.63
N GLU A 530 -16.52 -31.08 -29.51
CA GLU A 530 -16.90 -31.57 -30.83
C GLU A 530 -15.69 -31.70 -31.79
N PRO A 531 -15.79 -32.48 -32.90
CA PRO A 531 -14.68 -32.66 -33.82
C PRO A 531 -14.24 -31.33 -34.46
N GLY A 532 -13.00 -30.92 -34.19
CA GLY A 532 -12.43 -29.66 -34.68
C GLY A 532 -12.47 -28.51 -33.66
N GLU A 533 -13.02 -28.74 -32.46
CA GLU A 533 -12.87 -27.85 -31.32
C GLU A 533 -11.53 -28.07 -30.62
N GLU A 534 -10.99 -27.01 -30.01
CA GLU A 534 -9.75 -27.10 -29.23
C GLU A 534 -10.06 -27.07 -27.72
N PRO A 535 -9.43 -27.99 -26.94
CA PRO A 535 -9.56 -28.02 -25.49
C PRO A 535 -8.88 -26.79 -24.87
N ILE A 536 -8.89 -26.70 -23.54
CA ILE A 536 -8.52 -25.47 -22.85
C ILE A 536 -7.08 -25.03 -23.16
N ALA A 537 -6.93 -23.86 -23.77
CA ALA A 537 -5.64 -23.26 -24.04
C ALA A 537 -4.87 -22.98 -22.73
N GLY A 538 -3.58 -23.31 -22.70
CA GLY A 538 -2.72 -23.11 -21.53
C GLY A 538 -2.91 -24.11 -20.39
N PHE A 539 -3.77 -25.12 -20.55
CA PHE A 539 -3.89 -26.26 -19.65
C PHE A 539 -3.20 -27.48 -20.28
N GLN A 540 -2.72 -28.41 -19.44
CA GLN A 540 -2.31 -29.73 -19.91
C GLN A 540 -3.57 -30.57 -20.06
N CYS A 541 -4.11 -30.62 -21.28
CA CYS A 541 -5.30 -31.40 -21.61
C CYS A 541 -4.90 -32.76 -22.18
N GLU A 542 -5.35 -33.83 -21.53
CA GLU A 542 -5.21 -35.19 -22.02
C GLU A 542 -6.56 -35.71 -22.55
N VAL A 543 -6.54 -36.32 -23.74
CA VAL A 543 -7.67 -37.09 -24.27
C VAL A 543 -7.80 -38.35 -23.44
N GLY A 544 -8.97 -38.61 -22.90
CA GLY A 544 -9.28 -39.94 -22.40
C GLY A 544 -9.49 -40.90 -23.56
N GLU A 545 -8.48 -41.68 -23.95
CA GLU A 545 -8.70 -42.87 -24.77
C GLU A 545 -9.43 -43.92 -23.91
N PHE A 546 -10.76 -43.89 -23.94
CA PHE A 546 -11.60 -44.81 -23.18
C PHE A 546 -11.94 -46.06 -24.00
N SER A 547 -11.89 -47.22 -23.36
CA SER A 547 -12.46 -48.45 -23.92
C SER A 547 -13.99 -48.37 -24.01
N GLU A 548 -14.61 -49.23 -24.85
CA GLU A 548 -16.08 -49.30 -24.97
C GLU A 548 -16.78 -49.51 -23.60
N SER A 549 -16.18 -50.30 -22.70
CA SER A 549 -16.72 -50.52 -21.36
C SER A 549 -16.62 -49.29 -20.45
N GLU A 550 -15.60 -48.45 -20.65
CA GLU A 550 -15.39 -47.22 -19.88
C GLU A 550 -16.33 -46.11 -20.34
N GLU A 551 -16.54 -45.96 -21.65
CA GLU A 551 -17.56 -45.07 -22.20
C GLU A 551 -18.97 -45.44 -21.70
N GLU A 552 -19.29 -46.74 -21.63
CA GLU A 552 -20.58 -47.18 -21.10
C GLU A 552 -20.76 -46.81 -19.62
N SER A 553 -19.67 -46.78 -18.85
CA SER A 553 -19.68 -46.33 -17.45
C SER A 553 -19.87 -44.81 -17.35
N LEU A 554 -19.18 -44.04 -18.18
CA LEU A 554 -19.28 -42.57 -18.22
C LEU A 554 -20.68 -42.12 -18.63
N ARG A 555 -21.27 -42.70 -19.68
CA ARG A 555 -22.62 -42.35 -20.16
C ARG A 555 -23.75 -42.66 -19.16
N LYS A 556 -23.50 -43.50 -18.17
CA LYS A 556 -24.47 -43.75 -17.08
C LYS A 556 -24.48 -42.62 -16.04
N ARG A 557 -23.42 -41.80 -16.00
CA ARG A 557 -23.14 -40.83 -14.94
C ARG A 557 -23.03 -39.39 -15.44
N ILE A 558 -22.75 -39.18 -16.73
CA ILE A 558 -22.44 -37.86 -17.29
C ILE A 558 -23.13 -37.70 -18.66
N SER A 559 -23.71 -36.53 -18.90
CA SER A 559 -24.41 -36.18 -20.13
C SER A 559 -23.48 -35.60 -21.19
N TYR A 560 -23.11 -36.41 -22.19
CA TYR A 560 -22.36 -35.99 -23.38
C TYR A 560 -22.77 -36.80 -24.64
N THR A 561 -22.48 -36.28 -25.83
CA THR A 561 -22.86 -36.86 -27.12
C THR A 561 -21.81 -37.84 -27.65
N THR A 562 -22.18 -38.72 -28.59
CA THR A 562 -21.27 -39.68 -29.22
C THR A 562 -20.22 -39.04 -30.12
N SER A 563 -20.39 -37.77 -30.48
CA SER A 563 -19.44 -37.00 -31.29
C SER A 563 -18.50 -36.14 -30.45
N GLU A 564 -18.79 -35.95 -29.17
CA GLU A 564 -17.94 -35.19 -28.24
C GLU A 564 -16.82 -36.09 -27.69
N GLU A 565 -15.58 -35.61 -27.72
CA GLU A 565 -14.44 -36.17 -27.00
C GLU A 565 -14.32 -35.51 -25.62
N LEU A 566 -14.10 -36.30 -24.58
CA LEU A 566 -13.89 -35.79 -23.23
C LEU A 566 -12.40 -35.55 -22.97
N TRP A 567 -12.09 -34.35 -22.50
CA TRP A 567 -10.75 -33.95 -22.12
C TRP A 567 -10.69 -33.62 -20.64
N ALA A 568 -9.66 -34.15 -19.97
CA ALA A 568 -9.28 -33.72 -18.64
C ALA A 568 -8.17 -32.67 -18.77
N CYS A 569 -8.50 -31.42 -18.48
CA CYS A 569 -7.57 -30.30 -18.56
C CYS A 569 -7.08 -29.97 -17.16
N LEU A 570 -5.81 -30.28 -16.90
CA LEU A 570 -5.13 -29.94 -15.66
C LEU A 570 -4.51 -28.54 -15.81
N PRO A 571 -4.65 -27.65 -14.81
CA PRO A 571 -3.83 -26.46 -14.77
C PRO A 571 -2.35 -26.90 -14.79
N PRO A 572 -1.44 -26.15 -15.43
CA PRO A 572 -0.03 -26.54 -15.40
C PRO A 572 0.43 -26.64 -13.94
N ALA A 573 1.31 -27.59 -13.64
CA ALA A 573 1.76 -27.83 -12.26
C ALA A 573 2.16 -26.50 -11.59
N VAL A 574 1.85 -26.31 -10.31
CA VAL A 574 2.14 -25.09 -9.52
C VAL A 574 3.65 -24.73 -9.53
N SER A 575 4.52 -25.67 -9.91
CA SER A 575 5.96 -25.45 -10.13
C SER A 575 6.34 -24.86 -11.51
N GLU A 576 5.41 -24.79 -12.46
CA GLU A 576 5.63 -24.38 -13.86
C GLU A 576 4.89 -23.08 -14.24
N VAL A 577 3.93 -22.62 -13.43
CA VAL A 577 3.27 -21.32 -13.60
C VAL A 577 3.69 -20.38 -12.48
N PRO A 578 4.30 -19.21 -12.75
CA PRO A 578 4.60 -18.26 -11.69
C PRO A 578 3.28 -17.80 -11.07
N LEU A 579 3.09 -18.10 -9.78
CA LEU A 579 1.98 -17.57 -8.99
C LEU A 579 1.91 -16.06 -9.22
N ARG A 580 0.72 -15.53 -9.45
CA ARG A 580 0.52 -14.08 -9.51
C ARG A 580 -0.07 -13.62 -8.17
N GLN A 581 0.55 -12.61 -7.59
CA GLN A 581 0.08 -11.98 -6.36
C GLN A 581 -0.77 -10.78 -6.74
N ILE A 582 -2.03 -10.77 -6.29
CA ILE A 582 -2.90 -9.59 -6.40
C ILE A 582 -2.34 -8.52 -5.47
N VAL A 583 -2.14 -7.31 -5.99
CA VAL A 583 -1.57 -6.18 -5.23
C VAL A 583 -2.55 -5.02 -5.10
N ARG A 584 -3.57 -4.94 -5.96
CA ARG A 584 -4.62 -3.91 -5.91
C ARG A 584 -5.96 -4.47 -6.33
N SER A 585 -7.01 -3.87 -5.78
CA SER A 585 -8.40 -4.13 -6.15
C SER A 585 -9.14 -2.80 -6.29
N ILE A 586 -9.92 -2.63 -7.34
CA ILE A 586 -10.81 -1.48 -7.54
C ILE A 586 -12.19 -1.93 -8.04
N VAL A 587 -13.23 -1.17 -7.71
CA VAL A 587 -14.58 -1.39 -8.20
C VAL A 587 -14.89 -0.35 -9.28
N VAL A 588 -15.48 -0.79 -10.39
CA VAL A 588 -16.05 0.09 -11.43
C VAL A 588 -17.44 -0.43 -11.79
N GLY A 589 -18.48 0.23 -11.31
CA GLY A 589 -19.86 -0.25 -11.45
C GLY A 589 -20.06 -1.57 -10.70
N ASP A 590 -20.49 -2.60 -11.43
CA ASP A 590 -20.71 -3.96 -10.91
C ASP A 590 -19.48 -4.88 -11.12
N ASP A 591 -18.36 -4.33 -11.60
CA ASP A 591 -17.14 -5.08 -11.91
C ASP A 591 -16.07 -4.85 -10.82
N LEU A 592 -15.53 -5.94 -10.28
CA LEU A 592 -14.35 -5.95 -9.41
C LEU A 592 -13.10 -6.21 -10.26
N TRP A 593 -12.23 -5.23 -10.34
CA TRP A 593 -10.95 -5.31 -11.05
C TRP A 593 -9.82 -5.57 -10.06
N THR A 594 -8.97 -6.54 -10.38
CA THR A 594 -7.80 -6.89 -9.56
C THR A 594 -6.54 -6.82 -10.42
N LEU A 595 -5.49 -6.16 -9.90
CA LEU A 595 -4.17 -6.10 -10.52
C LEU A 595 -3.25 -7.10 -9.83
N SER A 596 -2.54 -7.92 -10.61
CA SER A 596 -1.53 -8.83 -10.09
C SER A 596 -0.18 -8.73 -10.81
N HIS A 597 0.89 -9.09 -10.11
CA HIS A 597 2.24 -9.27 -10.67
C HIS A 597 2.78 -10.68 -10.37
N PRO A 598 3.77 -11.18 -11.14
CA PRO A 598 4.46 -12.44 -10.81
C PRO A 598 5.11 -12.40 -9.41
N TYR A 599 4.91 -13.46 -8.63
CA TYR A 599 5.24 -13.55 -7.20
C TYR A 599 6.73 -13.31 -6.87
N GLU A 600 7.65 -13.72 -7.74
CA GLU A 600 9.10 -13.64 -7.49
C GLU A 600 9.72 -12.25 -7.78
N ARG A 601 8.92 -11.23 -8.12
CA ARG A 601 9.43 -9.91 -8.55
C ARG A 601 8.80 -8.74 -7.81
N TYR A 602 9.40 -7.56 -7.97
CA TYR A 602 8.99 -6.31 -7.33
C TYR A 602 7.51 -5.98 -7.61
N ARG A 603 6.81 -5.53 -6.56
CA ARG A 603 5.35 -5.35 -6.50
C ARG A 603 4.89 -3.92 -6.83
N ASP A 604 5.74 -3.16 -7.50
CA ASP A 604 5.68 -1.71 -7.62
C ASP A 604 5.31 -1.24 -9.05
N GLY A 605 4.83 -2.16 -9.89
CA GLY A 605 4.51 -1.89 -11.30
C GLY A 605 5.71 -1.98 -12.26
N SER A 606 6.88 -2.39 -11.77
CA SER A 606 8.10 -2.62 -12.59
C SER A 606 8.04 -3.89 -13.45
N THR A 607 7.04 -4.73 -13.24
CA THR A 607 6.85 -5.99 -13.96
C THR A 607 5.51 -6.03 -14.68
N GLU A 608 5.39 -6.95 -15.63
CA GLU A 608 4.16 -7.18 -16.39
C GLU A 608 2.99 -7.51 -15.45
N GLY A 609 2.01 -6.63 -15.45
CA GLY A 609 0.77 -6.74 -14.71
C GLY A 609 -0.29 -7.54 -15.48
N LEU A 610 -1.25 -8.08 -14.74
CA LEU A 610 -2.49 -8.60 -15.29
C LEU A 610 -3.64 -7.93 -14.57
N LEU A 611 -4.53 -7.29 -15.34
CA LEU A 611 -5.80 -6.80 -14.85
C LEU A 611 -6.86 -7.85 -15.12
N GLN A 612 -7.37 -8.48 -14.08
CA GLN A 612 -8.51 -9.39 -14.17
C GLN A 612 -9.77 -8.64 -13.75
N VAL A 613 -10.90 -8.99 -14.36
CA VAL A 613 -12.22 -8.49 -13.95
C VAL A 613 -13.15 -9.65 -13.60
N ASN A 614 -13.79 -9.51 -12.44
CA ASN A 614 -14.79 -10.43 -11.92
C ASN A 614 -16.10 -9.66 -11.67
N GLY A 615 -17.23 -10.37 -11.69
CA GLY A 615 -18.49 -9.77 -11.24
C GLY A 615 -18.42 -9.48 -9.74
N LEU A 616 -18.69 -8.26 -9.29
CA LEU A 616 -18.54 -7.88 -7.87
C LEU A 616 -19.38 -8.76 -6.93
N LYS A 617 -20.58 -9.16 -7.37
CA LYS A 617 -21.52 -9.96 -6.56
C LYS A 617 -21.39 -11.47 -6.78
N THR A 618 -21.10 -11.89 -8.01
CA THR A 618 -21.02 -13.30 -8.38
C THR A 618 -19.62 -13.87 -8.21
N LEU A 619 -18.61 -12.99 -8.20
CA LEU A 619 -17.18 -13.29 -8.24
C LEU A 619 -16.75 -14.11 -9.47
N GLU A 620 -17.66 -14.33 -10.42
CA GLU A 620 -17.38 -15.02 -11.68
C GLU A 620 -16.34 -14.24 -12.48
N PHE A 621 -15.35 -14.96 -13.01
CA PHE A 621 -14.39 -14.41 -13.96
C PHE A 621 -15.14 -13.89 -15.20
N LEU A 622 -14.91 -12.64 -15.56
CA LEU A 622 -15.54 -12.03 -16.72
C LEU A 622 -14.54 -11.81 -17.86
N ASP A 623 -13.31 -11.40 -17.54
CA ASP A 623 -12.24 -11.19 -18.53
C ASP A 623 -10.87 -10.96 -17.86
N ALA A 624 -9.81 -10.91 -18.66
CA ALA A 624 -8.51 -10.40 -18.23
C ALA A 624 -7.76 -9.67 -19.35
N VAL A 625 -7.04 -8.62 -18.98
CA VAL A 625 -6.26 -7.77 -19.87
C VAL A 625 -4.79 -7.83 -19.44
N ASP A 626 -3.95 -8.40 -20.30
CA ASP A 626 -2.49 -8.31 -20.15
C ASP A 626 -2.07 -6.85 -20.41
N ILE A 627 -1.34 -6.27 -19.47
CA ILE A 627 -0.93 -4.84 -19.51
C ILE A 627 0.57 -4.65 -19.38
#